data_AF-A0A979EN09-F1
#
_entry.id   AF-A0A979EN09-F1
#
_cell.length_a   1.000
_cell.length_b   1.000
_cell.length_c   1.000
_cell.angle_alpha   90.00
_cell.angle_beta   90.00
_cell.angle_gamma   90.00
#
_symmetry.space_group_name_H-M   'P 1'
#
loop_
_entity.id
_entity.type
_entity.pdbx_description
1 polymer ?
#
loop_
_entity_poly.entity_id
_entity_poly.type
_entity_poly.pdbx_seq_one_letter_code
_entity_poly.pdbx_strand_id
1 'polypeptide(L)'
;MSWCDGFSLFQTKIENIKQVKESETESMLRTQFKMEKIIYTQDSMYKNNLHMLKIMEEEEERQKFGVVCPPSQRLYDHADSEGTLEELTRHLKSYYCIVTKRLADQVPMVIRYMMLQESAAQLQREMIQLIQDRHNIEELLKEDHDIAIKQNNLHSRQKRLTEALKYLAKF
;
A
#
# COMPACT_ATOMS: atom_id res chain seq x y z
N MET A 1 -13.03 6.10 34.40
CA MET A 1 -12.41 7.19 33.57
C MET A 1 -11.05 6.78 33.02
N SER A 2 -10.16 6.21 33.83
CA SER A 2 -8.79 5.81 33.43
C SER A 2 -8.60 4.94 32.16
N TRP A 3 -9.37 3.86 31.94
CA TRP A 3 -9.18 3.02 30.74
C TRP A 3 -9.52 3.73 29.42
N CYS A 4 -10.43 4.69 29.47
CA CYS A 4 -10.79 5.50 28.31
C CYS A 4 -9.62 6.41 27.90
N ASP A 5 -8.83 6.88 28.86
CA ASP A 5 -7.73 7.82 28.62
C ASP A 5 -6.56 7.12 27.93
N GLY A 6 -6.21 5.91 28.38
CA GLY A 6 -5.17 5.10 27.72
C GLY A 6 -5.54 4.70 26.29
N PHE A 7 -6.76 4.21 26.09
CA PHE A 7 -7.26 3.85 24.77
C PHE A 7 -7.37 5.07 23.83
N SER A 8 -7.86 6.21 24.33
CA SER A 8 -7.95 7.46 23.57
C SER A 8 -6.58 7.98 23.15
N LEU A 9 -5.57 7.86 24.02
CA LEU A 9 -4.20 8.23 23.70
C LEU A 9 -3.62 7.36 22.57
N PHE A 10 -3.84 6.04 22.63
CA PHE A 10 -3.41 5.13 21.57
C PHE A 10 -4.10 5.42 20.24
N GLN A 11 -5.41 5.68 20.25
CA GLN A 11 -6.15 6.07 19.05
C GLN A 11 -5.62 7.37 18.44
N THR A 12 -5.35 8.36 19.29
CA THR A 12 -4.80 9.65 18.83
C THR A 12 -3.42 9.47 18.19
N LYS A 13 -2.56 8.63 18.77
CA LYS A 13 -1.25 8.30 18.18
C LYS A 13 -1.36 7.59 16.83
N ILE A 14 -2.26 6.61 16.72
CA ILE A 14 -2.51 5.90 15.46
C ILE A 14 -2.99 6.89 14.38
N GLU A 15 -3.91 7.77 14.71
CA GLU A 15 -4.42 8.76 13.76
C GLU A 15 -3.35 9.77 13.35
N ASN A 16 -2.50 10.22 14.29
CA ASN A 16 -1.38 11.10 13.97
C ASN A 16 -0.37 10.43 13.02
N ILE A 17 0.02 9.17 13.30
CA ILE A 17 0.94 8.42 12.44
C ILE A 17 0.33 8.25 11.05
N LYS A 18 -0.95 7.90 10.97
CA LYS A 18 -1.68 7.75 9.72
C LYS A 18 -1.64 9.05 8.90
N GLN A 19 -1.97 10.20 9.49
CA GLN A 19 -1.97 11.49 8.79
C GLN A 19 -0.57 11.87 8.27
N VAL A 20 0.47 11.68 9.08
CA VAL A 20 1.85 11.95 8.67
C VAL A 20 2.24 11.03 7.51
N LYS A 21 1.97 9.72 7.62
CA LYS A 21 2.33 8.75 6.58
C LYS A 21 1.53 8.95 5.30
N GLU A 22 0.28 9.38 5.39
CA GLU A 22 -0.54 9.75 4.24
C GLU A 22 0.08 10.94 3.48
N SER A 23 0.47 12.00 4.19
CA SER A 23 1.14 13.15 3.61
C SER A 23 2.48 12.80 2.94
N GLU A 24 3.31 11.98 3.60
CA GLU A 24 4.57 11.50 3.04
C GLU A 24 4.35 10.65 1.78
N THR A 25 3.37 9.74 1.82
CA THR A 25 2.98 8.88 0.68
C THR A 25 2.53 9.72 -0.50
N GLU A 26 1.66 10.71 -0.25
CA GLU A 26 1.17 11.63 -1.26
C GLU A 26 2.31 12.40 -1.92
N SER A 27 3.23 12.95 -1.12
CA SER A 27 4.41 13.68 -1.61
C SER A 27 5.29 12.79 -2.52
N MET A 28 5.52 11.54 -2.09
CA MET A 28 6.31 10.57 -2.86
C MET A 28 5.64 10.21 -4.19
N LEU A 29 4.33 9.94 -4.17
CA LEU A 29 3.56 9.64 -5.39
C LEU A 29 3.52 10.85 -6.33
N ARG A 30 3.32 12.07 -5.81
CA ARG A 30 3.38 13.30 -6.62
C ARG A 30 4.73 13.45 -7.30
N THR A 31 5.81 13.11 -6.60
CA THR A 31 7.16 13.11 -7.18
C THR A 31 7.30 12.04 -8.25
N GLN A 32 6.79 10.82 -8.03
CA GLN A 32 6.78 9.76 -9.04
C GLN A 32 6.07 10.20 -10.32
N PHE A 33 4.88 10.78 -10.21
CA PHE A 33 4.14 11.28 -11.38
C PHE A 33 4.86 12.43 -12.10
N LYS A 34 5.61 13.28 -11.37
CA LYS A 34 6.45 14.30 -12.01
C LYS A 34 7.61 13.68 -12.79
N MET A 35 8.22 12.61 -12.26
CA MET A 35 9.29 11.88 -12.95
C MET A 35 8.79 11.15 -14.19
N GLU A 36 7.62 10.50 -14.15
CA GLU A 36 7.04 9.82 -15.34
C GLU A 36 6.67 10.77 -16.48
N LYS A 37 6.56 12.09 -16.23
CA LYS A 37 6.38 13.08 -17.30
C LYS A 37 7.66 13.32 -18.10
N ILE A 38 8.81 12.96 -17.56
CA ILE A 38 10.09 13.04 -18.26
C ILE A 38 10.19 11.79 -19.13
N ILE A 39 10.22 11.99 -20.45
CA ILE A 39 10.29 10.88 -21.41
C ILE A 39 11.66 10.23 -21.30
N TYR A 40 11.69 9.10 -20.60
CA TYR A 40 12.86 8.25 -20.47
C TYR A 40 12.44 6.78 -20.49
N THR A 41 13.14 5.97 -21.27
CA THR A 41 12.96 4.52 -21.29
C THR A 41 14.26 3.84 -21.68
N GLN A 42 14.45 2.60 -21.25
CA GLN A 42 15.60 1.81 -21.65
C GLN A 42 15.37 1.24 -23.06
N ASP A 43 16.38 1.33 -23.93
CA ASP A 43 16.29 0.91 -25.33
C ASP A 43 15.78 -0.52 -25.51
N SER A 44 16.21 -1.46 -24.66
CA SER A 44 15.77 -2.86 -24.70
C SER A 44 14.28 -3.01 -24.40
N MET A 45 13.78 -2.34 -23.35
CA MET A 45 12.37 -2.37 -22.95
C MET A 45 11.47 -1.73 -24.00
N TYR A 46 11.94 -0.61 -24.56
CA TYR A 46 11.23 0.10 -25.61
C TYR A 46 11.16 -0.69 -26.91
N LYS A 47 12.29 -1.21 -27.38
CA LYS A 47 12.37 -2.03 -28.59
C LYS A 47 11.47 -3.25 -28.50
N ASN A 48 11.46 -3.92 -27.35
CA ASN A 48 10.61 -5.08 -27.12
C ASN A 48 9.13 -4.73 -27.17
N ASN A 49 8.68 -3.68 -26.46
CA ASN A 49 7.27 -3.26 -26.50
C ASN A 49 6.83 -2.76 -27.89
N LEU A 50 7.71 -2.03 -28.59
CA LEU A 50 7.43 -1.56 -29.94
C LEU A 50 7.28 -2.74 -30.91
N HIS A 51 8.16 -3.73 -30.82
CA HIS A 51 8.08 -4.95 -31.62
C HIS A 51 6.81 -5.75 -31.33
N MET A 52 6.45 -5.91 -30.05
CA MET A 52 5.21 -6.57 -29.66
C MET A 52 3.97 -5.86 -30.21
N LEU A 53 3.92 -4.52 -30.16
CA LEU A 53 2.81 -3.75 -30.73
C LEU A 53 2.71 -3.91 -32.25
N LYS A 54 3.83 -3.96 -32.96
CA LYS A 54 3.84 -4.20 -34.41
C LYS A 54 3.24 -5.57 -34.76
N ILE A 55 3.63 -6.63 -34.02
CA ILE A 55 3.05 -7.97 -34.21
C ILE A 55 1.56 -7.98 -33.93
N MET A 56 1.11 -7.37 -32.82
CA MET A 56 -0.30 -7.33 -32.45
C MET A 56 -1.16 -6.59 -33.51
N GLU A 57 -0.67 -5.46 -34.02
CA GLU A 57 -1.37 -4.72 -35.08
C GLU A 57 -1.44 -5.54 -36.39
N GLU A 58 -0.36 -6.24 -36.76
CA GLU A 58 -0.35 -7.13 -37.93
C GLU A 58 -1.31 -8.34 -37.77
N GLU A 59 -1.43 -8.90 -36.58
CA GLU A 59 -2.38 -9.97 -36.28
C GLU A 59 -3.84 -9.49 -36.30
N GLU A 60 -4.13 -8.30 -35.77
CA GLU A 60 -5.47 -7.69 -35.83
C GLU A 60 -5.89 -7.43 -37.28
N GLU A 61 -5.00 -6.92 -38.12
CA GLU A 61 -5.27 -6.70 -39.55
C GLU A 61 -5.51 -8.03 -40.29
N ARG A 62 -4.76 -9.09 -39.96
CA ARG A 62 -4.98 -10.44 -40.50
C ARG A 62 -6.34 -11.01 -40.10
N GLN A 63 -6.79 -10.77 -38.87
CA GLN A 63 -8.10 -11.21 -38.40
C GLN A 63 -9.25 -10.41 -39.02
N LYS A 64 -9.06 -9.12 -39.29
CA LYS A 64 -10.08 -8.25 -39.90
C LYS A 64 -10.24 -8.47 -41.41
N PHE A 65 -9.14 -8.70 -42.14
CA PHE A 65 -9.15 -8.75 -43.61
C PHE A 65 -8.90 -10.14 -44.22
N GLY A 66 -8.56 -11.17 -43.42
CA GLY A 66 -8.46 -12.56 -43.86
C GLY A 66 -7.35 -12.88 -44.88
N VAL A 67 -6.49 -11.92 -45.24
CA VAL A 67 -5.40 -12.09 -46.21
C VAL A 67 -4.09 -11.58 -45.64
N VAL A 68 -3.02 -12.35 -45.86
CA VAL A 68 -1.64 -11.93 -45.66
C VAL A 68 -1.29 -10.87 -46.72
N CYS A 69 -1.46 -9.60 -46.42
CA CYS A 69 -0.81 -8.57 -47.24
C CYS A 69 0.71 -8.72 -47.06
N PRO A 70 1.51 -8.84 -48.14
CA PRO A 70 2.96 -8.72 -48.05
C PRO A 70 3.33 -7.33 -47.48
N PRO A 71 4.55 -7.13 -46.95
CA PRO A 71 4.98 -5.78 -46.58
C PRO A 71 4.82 -4.93 -47.83
N SER A 72 3.88 -3.98 -47.79
CA SER A 72 3.60 -3.13 -48.93
C SER A 72 4.86 -2.33 -49.20
N GLN A 73 5.60 -2.71 -50.24
CA GLN A 73 6.40 -1.75 -50.99
C GLN A 73 5.39 -0.74 -51.54
N ARG A 74 5.08 0.27 -50.72
CA ARG A 74 4.22 1.39 -51.06
C ARG A 74 4.99 2.20 -52.11
N LEU A 75 4.86 1.80 -53.36
CA LEU A 75 5.05 2.69 -54.49
C LEU A 75 4.04 3.84 -54.32
N TYR A 76 4.50 5.07 -54.61
CA TYR A 76 3.79 6.36 -54.59
C TYR A 76 4.10 7.27 -53.38
N ASP A 77 5.02 8.21 -53.65
CA ASP A 77 5.58 9.31 -52.86
C ASP A 77 4.57 10.41 -52.42
N HIS A 78 3.32 10.04 -52.08
CA HIS A 78 2.32 10.97 -51.54
C HIS A 78 1.76 10.56 -50.16
N ALA A 79 2.24 9.46 -49.57
CA ALA A 79 1.77 8.90 -48.30
C ALA A 79 2.78 8.99 -47.13
N ASP A 80 3.89 9.71 -47.30
CA ASP A 80 4.95 9.77 -46.27
C ASP A 80 4.48 10.41 -44.96
N SER A 81 3.58 11.39 -45.02
CA SER A 81 3.05 12.04 -43.81
C SER A 81 2.16 11.12 -42.98
N GLU A 82 1.37 10.24 -43.63
CA GLU A 82 0.44 9.35 -42.95
C GLU A 82 1.17 8.15 -42.34
N GLY A 83 2.13 7.56 -43.08
CA GLY A 83 3.01 6.52 -42.54
C GLY A 83 3.90 7.02 -41.39
N THR A 84 4.38 8.26 -41.45
CA THR A 84 5.16 8.88 -40.37
C THR A 84 4.29 9.12 -39.12
N LEU A 85 3.03 9.53 -39.30
CA LEU A 85 2.09 9.75 -38.20
C LEU A 85 1.69 8.41 -37.52
N GLU A 86 1.48 7.36 -38.30
CA GLU A 86 1.23 6.01 -37.78
C GLU A 86 2.41 5.49 -36.94
N GLU A 87 3.65 5.63 -37.43
CA GLU A 87 4.85 5.17 -36.70
C GLU A 87 5.07 6.00 -35.41
N LEU A 88 4.89 7.32 -35.47
CA LEU A 88 4.95 8.18 -34.28
C LEU A 88 3.90 7.75 -33.23
N THR A 89 2.69 7.39 -33.69
CA THR A 89 1.62 6.91 -32.83
C THR A 89 2.00 5.58 -32.15
N ARG A 90 2.64 4.65 -32.88
CA ARG A 90 3.15 3.39 -32.28
C ARG A 90 4.22 3.64 -31.23
N HIS A 91 5.13 4.57 -31.47
CA HIS A 91 6.15 4.95 -30.49
C HIS A 91 5.53 5.53 -29.22
N LEU A 92 4.53 6.40 -29.36
CA LEU A 92 3.77 6.94 -28.22
C LEU A 92 3.03 5.83 -27.46
N LYS A 93 2.32 4.93 -28.16
CA LYS A 93 1.64 3.78 -27.54
C LYS A 93 2.62 2.90 -26.76
N SER A 94 3.78 2.61 -27.33
CA SER A 94 4.84 1.83 -26.67
C SER A 94 5.29 2.48 -25.37
N TYR A 95 5.55 3.80 -25.39
CA TYR A 95 5.93 4.54 -24.20
C TYR A 95 4.84 4.54 -23.13
N TYR A 96 3.58 4.84 -23.48
CA TYR A 96 2.47 4.81 -22.53
C TYR A 96 2.23 3.43 -21.94
N CYS A 97 2.42 2.35 -22.71
CA CYS A 97 2.35 0.99 -22.20
C CYS A 97 3.41 0.73 -21.11
N ILE A 98 4.65 1.20 -21.31
CA ILE A 98 5.73 1.06 -20.32
C ILE A 98 5.41 1.85 -19.05
N VAL A 99 5.03 3.12 -19.19
CA VAL A 99 4.68 3.98 -18.05
C VAL A 99 3.51 3.40 -17.27
N THR A 100 2.47 2.92 -17.96
CA THR A 100 1.29 2.32 -17.32
C THR A 100 1.67 1.09 -16.49
N LYS A 101 2.49 0.18 -17.03
CA LYS A 101 2.98 -1.00 -16.29
C LYS A 101 3.78 -0.58 -15.06
N ARG A 102 4.70 0.37 -15.23
CA ARG A 102 5.53 0.85 -14.13
C ARG A 102 4.71 1.48 -13.01
N LEU A 103 3.73 2.31 -13.35
CA LEU A 103 2.82 2.92 -12.37
C LEU A 103 1.93 1.88 -11.69
N ALA A 104 1.45 0.88 -12.44
CA ALA A 104 0.66 -0.22 -11.89
C ALA A 104 1.43 -1.04 -10.85
N ASP A 105 2.75 -1.13 -10.98
CA ASP A 105 3.62 -1.76 -9.98
C ASP A 105 3.96 -0.79 -8.84
N GLN A 106 4.47 0.39 -9.18
CA GLN A 106 5.08 1.31 -8.22
C GLN A 106 4.08 1.99 -7.30
N VAL A 107 2.91 2.40 -7.79
CA VAL A 107 1.92 3.10 -6.95
C VAL A 107 1.44 2.19 -5.80
N PRO A 108 1.00 0.94 -6.04
CA PRO A 108 0.66 0.03 -4.94
C PRO A 108 1.84 -0.31 -4.02
N MET A 109 3.06 -0.44 -4.56
CA MET A 109 4.26 -0.69 -3.75
C MET A 109 4.52 0.46 -2.77
N VAL A 110 4.48 1.70 -3.23
CA VAL A 110 4.66 2.90 -2.42
C VAL A 110 3.60 2.97 -1.32
N ILE A 111 2.32 2.80 -1.66
CA ILE A 111 1.22 2.85 -0.69
C ILE A 111 1.39 1.75 0.37
N ARG A 112 1.65 0.51 -0.05
CA ARG A 112 1.83 -0.61 0.87
C ARG A 112 3.03 -0.40 1.80
N TYR A 113 4.16 0.02 1.25
CA TYR A 113 5.36 0.25 2.04
C TYR A 113 5.13 1.35 3.10
N MET A 114 4.62 2.50 2.68
CA MET A 114 4.45 3.65 3.57
C MET A 114 3.30 3.47 4.58
N MET A 115 2.10 3.12 4.08
CA MET A 115 0.90 3.10 4.91
C MET A 115 0.81 1.87 5.81
N LEU A 116 1.49 0.77 5.47
CA LEU A 116 1.47 -0.46 6.27
C LEU A 116 2.79 -0.69 6.99
N GLN A 117 3.91 -0.83 6.27
CA GLN A 117 5.18 -1.24 6.88
C GLN A 117 5.80 -0.12 7.71
N GLU A 118 5.94 1.08 7.14
CA GLU A 118 6.50 2.24 7.86
C GLU A 118 5.57 2.71 8.98
N SER A 119 4.25 2.72 8.77
CA SER A 119 3.27 3.00 9.82
C SER A 119 3.38 2.02 10.99
N ALA A 120 3.47 0.72 10.72
CA ALA A 120 3.58 -0.30 11.77
C ALA A 120 4.90 -0.16 12.54
N ALA A 121 6.02 0.04 11.84
CA ALA A 121 7.32 0.26 12.46
C ALA A 121 7.34 1.52 13.33
N GLN A 122 6.73 2.62 12.86
CA GLN A 122 6.60 3.85 13.63
C GLN A 122 5.71 3.66 14.87
N LEU A 123 4.56 3.00 14.71
CA LEU A 123 3.65 2.71 15.81
C LEU A 123 4.35 1.89 16.88
N GLN A 124 5.08 0.85 16.50
CA GLN A 124 5.83 0.02 17.44
C GLN A 124 6.85 0.85 18.23
N ARG A 125 7.61 1.74 17.57
CA ARG A 125 8.56 2.63 18.25
C ARG A 125 7.86 3.54 19.25
N GLU A 126 6.75 4.15 18.87
CA GLU A 126 6.00 5.06 19.75
C GLU A 126 5.35 4.35 20.93
N MET A 127 4.84 3.12 20.73
CA MET A 127 4.29 2.32 21.83
C MET A 127 5.38 1.96 22.84
N ILE A 128 6.59 1.61 22.39
CA ILE A 128 7.72 1.34 23.29
C ILE A 128 8.10 2.60 24.08
N GLN A 129 8.16 3.77 23.43
CA GLN A 129 8.46 5.04 24.11
C GLN A 129 7.41 5.35 25.19
N LEU A 130 6.14 5.07 24.93
CA LEU A 130 5.05 5.28 25.90
C LEU A 130 5.20 4.38 27.14
N ILE A 131 5.71 3.16 26.97
CA ILE A 131 6.01 2.21 28.05
C ILE A 131 7.34 2.56 28.77
N GLN A 132 8.13 3.49 28.28
CA GLN A 132 9.31 3.97 29.01
C GLN A 132 8.98 5.14 29.94
N ASP A 133 7.89 5.86 29.68
CA ASP A 133 7.44 6.98 30.49
C ASP A 133 6.72 6.50 31.76
N ARG A 134 7.50 6.35 32.84
CA ARG A 134 7.04 5.72 34.09
C ARG A 134 5.85 6.40 34.77
N HIS A 135 5.70 7.72 34.64
CA HIS A 135 4.58 8.43 35.27
C HIS A 135 3.27 8.19 34.51
N ASN A 136 3.36 8.04 33.19
CA ASN A 136 2.20 7.86 32.31
C ASN A 136 1.65 6.43 32.38
N ILE A 137 2.51 5.43 32.59
CA ILE A 137 2.12 4.01 32.60
C ILE A 137 1.19 3.68 33.75
N GLU A 138 1.44 4.21 34.95
CA GLU A 138 0.56 3.94 36.11
C GLU A 138 -0.84 4.48 35.88
N GLU A 139 -0.96 5.62 35.19
CA GLU A 139 -2.24 6.18 34.79
C GLU A 139 -2.88 5.38 33.65
N LEU A 140 -2.10 4.96 32.65
CA LEU A 140 -2.58 4.18 31.51
C LEU A 140 -3.10 2.78 31.89
N LEU A 141 -2.50 2.17 32.93
CA LEU A 141 -2.79 0.81 33.38
C LEU A 141 -3.89 0.75 34.44
N LYS A 142 -4.30 1.89 35.02
CA LYS A 142 -5.34 1.93 36.06
C LYS A 142 -6.63 1.37 35.50
N GLU A 143 -7.14 0.31 36.12
CA GLU A 143 -8.36 -0.39 35.74
C GLU A 143 -9.61 0.50 35.79
N ASP A 144 -10.61 0.20 34.95
CA ASP A 144 -11.93 0.80 35.12
C ASP A 144 -12.53 0.33 36.45
N HIS A 145 -13.21 1.24 37.14
CA HIS A 145 -13.62 1.03 38.53
C HIS A 145 -14.56 -0.18 38.66
N ASP A 146 -15.49 -0.33 37.73
CA ASP A 146 -16.44 -1.45 37.71
C ASP A 146 -15.74 -2.81 37.50
N ILE A 147 -14.71 -2.84 36.65
CA ILE A 147 -13.95 -4.06 36.39
C ILE A 147 -13.09 -4.40 37.62
N ALA A 148 -12.46 -3.41 38.24
CA ALA A 148 -11.69 -3.59 39.48
C ALA A 148 -12.57 -4.13 40.63
N ILE A 149 -13.79 -3.59 40.79
CA ILE A 149 -14.76 -4.09 41.78
C ILE A 149 -15.13 -5.55 41.48
N LYS A 150 -15.44 -5.87 40.21
CA LYS A 150 -15.80 -7.23 39.80
C LYS A 150 -14.65 -8.20 40.04
N GLN A 151 -13.42 -7.82 39.71
CA GLN A 151 -12.22 -8.64 39.93
C GLN A 151 -12.02 -8.93 41.43
N ASN A 152 -12.10 -7.90 42.28
CA ASN A 152 -11.98 -8.05 43.73
C ASN A 152 -13.05 -8.97 44.33
N ASN A 153 -14.30 -8.86 43.87
CA ASN A 153 -15.39 -9.72 44.30
C ASN A 153 -15.16 -11.19 43.92
N LEU A 154 -14.74 -11.44 42.67
CA LEU A 154 -14.44 -12.78 42.18
C LEU A 154 -13.26 -13.40 42.93
N HIS A 155 -12.19 -12.63 43.13
CA HIS A 155 -11.01 -13.08 43.88
C HIS A 155 -11.35 -13.44 45.33
N SER A 156 -12.15 -12.59 45.98
CA SER A 156 -12.62 -12.84 47.35
C SER A 156 -13.50 -14.08 47.45
N ARG A 157 -14.37 -14.32 46.46
CA ARG A 157 -15.19 -15.53 46.39
C ARG A 157 -14.34 -16.78 46.13
N GLN A 158 -13.38 -16.71 45.22
CA GLN A 158 -12.45 -17.80 44.94
C GLN A 158 -11.69 -18.20 46.21
N LYS A 159 -11.12 -17.24 46.92
CA LYS A 159 -10.38 -17.49 48.17
C LYS A 159 -11.23 -18.25 49.20
N ARG A 160 -12.47 -17.80 49.43
CA ARG A 160 -13.42 -18.47 50.35
C ARG A 160 -13.74 -19.90 49.90
N LEU A 161 -13.97 -20.12 48.61
CA LEU A 161 -14.23 -21.47 48.09
C LEU A 161 -13.01 -22.39 48.22
N THR A 162 -11.80 -21.87 47.96
CA THR A 162 -10.56 -22.63 48.12
C THR A 162 -10.32 -23.01 49.58
N GLU A 163 -10.60 -22.11 50.52
CA GLU A 163 -10.54 -22.39 51.96
C GLU A 163 -11.56 -23.48 52.34
N ALA A 164 -12.81 -23.37 51.90
CA ALA A 164 -13.84 -24.39 52.16
C ALA A 164 -13.43 -25.78 51.61
N LEU A 165 -12.88 -25.84 50.41
CA LEU A 165 -12.35 -27.10 49.83
C LEU A 165 -11.19 -27.67 50.65
N LYS A 166 -10.27 -26.83 51.14
CA LYS A 166 -9.18 -27.27 52.03
C LYS A 166 -9.70 -27.83 53.35
N TYR A 167 -10.79 -27.28 53.89
CA TYR A 167 -11.43 -27.82 55.08
C TYR A 167 -12.10 -29.17 54.80
N LEU A 168 -12.81 -29.30 53.68
CA LEU A 168 -13.41 -30.58 53.26
C LEU A 168 -12.39 -31.68 53.02
N ALA A 169 -11.22 -31.36 52.45
CA ALA A 169 -10.15 -32.33 52.22
C ALA A 169 -9.39 -32.75 53.49
N LYS A 170 -9.60 -32.06 54.63
CA LYS A 170 -9.01 -32.40 55.93
C LYS A 170 -9.93 -33.27 56.79
N PHE A 171 -11.19 -33.44 56.40
CA PHE A 171 -12.08 -34.47 56.93
C PHE A 171 -11.77 -35.81 56.25
#